data_AF-A0A2N1M5P0-F1
#
_entry.id   AF-A0A2N1M5P0-F1
#
_cell.length_a   1.000
_cell.length_b   1.000
_cell.length_c   1.000
_cell.angle_alpha   90.00
_cell.angle_beta   90.00
_cell.angle_gamma   90.00
#
_symmetry.space_group_name_H-M   'P 1'
#
loop_
_entity.id
_entity.type
_entity.pdbx_description
1 polymer ?
#
loop_
_entity_poly.entity_id
_entity_poly.type
_entity_poly.pdbx_seq_one_letter_code
_entity_poly.pdbx_strand_id
1 'polypeptide(L)'
;MHLDTYYPIYFNRPSVASQRPYRLLHHLLSHGYEETFPVNASDSLGTFHRNDQVTRIDYVWSCPMLKSFALTSYIFDAQDICSSDYNPVITYFDDSLLVASIKVARAKQLQRRTRCIFKFDSVTAQQWESFSTHTDSLCDIRPSTFSTWHINQQCEYLHSRIVKAANTSLPSVTVGNQHTPTMPKDLEALTQHY
;
A
#
# COMPACT_ATOMS: atom_id res chain seq x y z
N MET A 1 13.32 13.21 30.75
CA MET A 1 12.09 12.47 30.41
C MET A 1 12.55 11.19 29.72
N HIS A 2 12.45 10.03 30.37
CA HIS A 2 12.95 8.75 29.81
C HIS A 2 11.97 8.22 28.75
N LEU A 3 12.15 8.65 27.50
CA LEU A 3 11.34 8.19 26.36
C LEU A 3 11.46 6.66 26.14
N ASP A 4 12.61 6.09 26.47
CA ASP A 4 12.90 4.65 26.40
C ASP A 4 11.94 3.80 27.27
N THR A 5 11.38 4.38 28.34
CA THR A 5 10.40 3.70 29.20
C THR A 5 9.01 3.63 28.55
N TYR A 6 8.69 4.57 27.66
CA TYR A 6 7.37 4.72 27.05
C TYR A 6 7.30 4.12 25.63
N TYR A 7 8.39 4.13 24.87
CA TYR A 7 8.42 3.71 23.46
C TYR A 7 9.58 2.75 23.14
N PRO A 8 9.60 1.54 23.74
CA PRO A 8 10.62 0.56 23.41
C PRO A 8 10.48 0.07 21.97
N ILE A 9 11.62 -0.29 21.38
CA ILE A 9 11.77 -0.74 19.98
C ILE A 9 10.89 -1.96 19.68
N TYR A 10 10.61 -2.80 20.67
CA TYR A 10 9.78 -3.99 20.56
C TYR A 10 8.41 -3.81 21.22
N PHE A 11 7.44 -3.34 20.45
CA PHE A 11 6.08 -3.07 20.95
C PHE A 11 5.16 -4.31 21.03
N ASN A 12 5.54 -5.45 20.46
CA ASN A 12 4.62 -6.57 20.23
C ASN A 12 5.10 -7.89 20.81
N ARG A 13 5.17 -7.94 22.14
CA ARG A 13 4.80 -9.19 22.81
C ARG A 13 3.36 -9.01 23.30
N PRO A 14 2.41 -9.92 22.98
CA PRO A 14 1.04 -9.85 23.48
C PRO A 14 0.97 -9.65 25.00
N SER A 15 1.93 -10.21 25.74
CA SER A 15 2.09 -10.06 27.19
C SER A 15 2.47 -8.65 27.67
N VAL A 16 3.07 -7.82 26.80
CA VAL A 16 3.47 -6.44 27.09
C VAL A 16 2.37 -5.45 26.68
N ALA A 17 1.67 -5.74 25.57
CA ALA A 17 0.53 -4.94 25.10
C ALA A 17 -0.68 -5.02 26.05
N SER A 18 -0.93 -6.18 26.66
CA SER A 18 -2.02 -6.35 27.64
C SER A 18 -1.81 -5.61 28.96
N GLN A 19 -0.58 -5.15 29.24
CA GLN A 19 -0.22 -4.47 30.49
C GLN A 19 -0.22 -2.93 30.38
N ARG A 20 -0.47 -2.36 29.19
CA ARG A 20 -0.32 -0.92 28.94
C ARG A 20 -1.61 -0.25 28.40
N PRO A 21 -1.82 1.06 28.66
CA PRO A 21 -3.10 1.76 28.46
C PRO A 21 -3.43 2.16 27.01
N TYR A 22 -2.86 1.50 25.99
CA TYR A 22 -3.06 1.86 24.58
C TYR A 22 -4.35 1.23 24.03
N ARG A 23 -5.49 1.85 24.33
CA ARG A 23 -6.84 1.38 23.94
C ARG A 23 -6.96 1.09 22.44
N LEU A 24 -6.32 1.89 21.58
CA LEU A 24 -6.35 1.69 20.13
C LEU A 24 -5.61 0.41 19.71
N LEU A 25 -4.39 0.20 20.21
CA LEU A 25 -3.60 -0.99 19.86
C LEU A 25 -4.26 -2.26 20.38
N HIS A 26 -4.81 -2.21 21.59
CA HIS A 26 -5.62 -3.30 22.13
C HIS A 26 -6.85 -3.56 21.24
N HIS A 27 -7.56 -2.51 20.80
CA HIS A 27 -8.71 -2.64 19.91
C HIS A 27 -8.32 -3.28 18.57
N LEU A 28 -7.21 -2.86 17.96
CA LEU A 28 -6.70 -3.44 16.72
C LEU A 28 -6.42 -4.95 16.89
N LEU A 29 -5.64 -5.31 17.92
CA LEU A 29 -5.33 -6.71 18.23
C LEU A 29 -6.59 -7.54 18.51
N SER A 30 -7.54 -7.00 19.29
CA SER A 30 -8.77 -7.72 19.64
C SER A 30 -9.72 -7.92 18.44
N HIS A 31 -9.53 -7.17 17.35
CA HIS A 31 -10.28 -7.29 16.10
C HIS A 31 -9.47 -7.96 14.99
N GLY A 32 -8.36 -8.62 15.35
CA GLY A 32 -7.53 -9.41 14.44
C GLY A 32 -6.59 -8.58 13.55
N TYR A 33 -6.47 -7.27 13.76
CA TYR A 33 -5.45 -6.51 13.06
C TYR A 33 -4.07 -6.90 13.60
N GLU A 34 -3.12 -7.01 12.70
CA GLU A 34 -1.75 -7.40 12.97
C GLU A 34 -0.79 -6.32 12.48
N GLU A 35 0.27 -6.11 13.23
CA GLU A 35 1.36 -5.25 12.82
C GLU A 35 2.29 -5.97 11.84
N THR A 36 2.78 -5.26 10.83
CA THR A 36 3.92 -5.72 10.03
C THR A 36 5.21 -5.16 10.58
N PHE A 37 6.04 -6.06 11.09
CA PHE A 37 7.32 -5.74 11.69
C PHE A 37 8.39 -5.50 10.64
N PRO A 38 9.12 -4.38 10.72
CA PRO A 38 10.29 -4.16 9.89
C PRO A 38 11.40 -5.17 10.22
N VAL A 39 11.95 -5.84 9.20
CA VAL A 39 12.96 -6.91 9.37
C VAL A 39 14.32 -6.38 9.83
N ASN A 40 14.61 -5.11 9.55
CA ASN A 40 15.88 -4.44 9.87
C ASN A 40 15.78 -3.53 11.10
N ALA A 41 14.66 -3.56 11.85
CA ALA A 41 14.55 -2.78 13.08
C ALA A 41 15.61 -3.20 14.09
N SER A 42 16.32 -2.23 14.65
CA SER A 42 17.41 -2.47 15.61
C SER A 42 17.53 -1.33 16.62
N ASP A 43 18.41 -1.49 17.60
CA ASP A 43 18.70 -0.45 18.60
C ASP A 43 19.32 0.82 18.00
N SER A 44 19.88 0.73 16.80
CA SER A 44 20.45 1.86 16.06
C SER A 44 19.56 2.37 14.93
N LEU A 45 18.54 1.61 14.53
CA LEU A 45 17.65 1.94 13.41
C LEU A 45 16.18 1.79 13.83
N GLY A 46 15.58 2.93 14.13
CA GLY A 46 14.18 3.08 14.50
C GLY A 46 13.44 4.02 13.55
N THR A 47 12.17 4.29 13.83
CA THR A 47 11.34 5.18 12.99
C THR A 47 11.44 6.63 13.41
N PHE A 48 11.95 6.89 14.62
CA PHE A 48 12.14 8.24 15.15
C PHE A 48 13.46 8.36 15.89
N HIS A 49 14.19 9.43 15.58
CA HIS A 49 15.47 9.77 16.16
C HIS A 49 15.38 11.13 16.85
N ARG A 50 15.79 11.19 18.12
CA ARG A 50 15.96 12.46 18.82
C ARG A 50 17.18 12.39 19.73
N ASN A 51 18.19 13.20 19.41
CA ASN A 51 19.50 13.11 20.05
C ASN A 51 20.03 11.67 19.96
N ASP A 52 20.54 11.11 21.06
CA ASP A 52 21.03 9.73 21.13
C ASP A 52 19.92 8.68 21.37
N GLN A 53 18.65 9.07 21.28
CA GLN A 53 17.52 8.16 21.46
C GLN A 53 16.91 7.75 20.12
N VAL A 54 16.81 6.45 19.94
CA VAL A 54 16.15 5.79 18.82
C VAL A 54 14.89 5.12 19.34
N THR A 55 13.74 5.44 18.76
CA THR A 55 12.46 4.84 19.14
C THR A 55 11.67 4.40 17.93
N ARG A 56 10.67 3.56 18.18
CA ARG A 56 9.73 3.10 17.17
C ARG A 56 8.34 3.62 17.53
N ILE A 57 7.90 4.66 16.84
CA ILE A 57 6.60 5.30 17.07
C ILE A 57 5.69 5.27 15.84
N ASP A 58 6.19 4.76 14.72
CA ASP A 58 5.46 4.58 13.47
C ASP A 58 5.22 3.09 13.21
N TYR A 59 3.99 2.76 12.84
CA TYR A 59 3.52 1.38 12.78
C TYR A 59 2.65 1.18 11.53
N VAL A 60 2.82 0.03 10.88
CA VAL A 60 1.93 -0.41 9.80
C VAL A 60 1.08 -1.55 10.33
N TRP A 61 -0.21 -1.29 10.55
CA TRP A 61 -1.21 -2.28 10.95
C TRP A 61 -2.06 -2.69 9.75
N SER A 62 -2.34 -3.98 9.64
CA SER A 62 -3.12 -4.56 8.54
C SER A 62 -4.18 -5.50 9.10
N CYS A 63 -5.35 -5.54 8.48
CA CYS A 63 -6.35 -6.57 8.81
C CYS A 63 -5.81 -7.96 8.41
N PRO A 64 -6.35 -9.07 8.96
CA PRO A 64 -5.85 -10.42 8.67
C PRO A 64 -5.77 -10.72 7.17
N MET A 65 -6.76 -10.26 6.41
CA MET A 65 -6.82 -10.43 4.97
C MET A 65 -5.61 -9.76 4.29
N LEU A 66 -5.38 -8.48 4.55
CA LEU A 66 -4.28 -7.73 3.93
C LEU A 66 -2.92 -8.25 4.39
N LYS A 67 -2.82 -8.66 5.65
CA LYS A 67 -1.61 -9.22 6.25
C LYS A 67 -1.13 -10.48 5.53
N SER A 68 -2.05 -11.34 5.07
CA SER A 68 -1.71 -12.56 4.32
C SER A 68 -0.97 -12.29 2.99
N PHE A 69 -1.03 -11.05 2.49
CA PHE A 69 -0.32 -10.62 1.30
C PHE A 69 0.93 -9.79 1.62
N ALA A 70 1.27 -9.53 2.89
CA ALA A 70 2.47 -8.76 3.22
C ALA A 70 3.73 -9.58 2.90
N LEU A 71 4.59 -9.08 2.01
CA LEU A 71 5.83 -9.73 1.61
C LEU A 71 6.96 -9.44 2.58
N THR A 72 7.17 -8.16 2.89
CA THR A 72 8.19 -7.71 3.85
C THR A 72 7.92 -6.28 4.29
N SER A 73 8.51 -5.87 5.40
CA SER A 73 8.55 -4.48 5.84
C SER A 73 9.96 -4.12 6.27
N TYR A 74 10.37 -2.88 6.09
CA TYR A 74 11.67 -2.39 6.52
C TYR A 74 11.60 -0.89 6.84
N ILE A 75 12.52 -0.45 7.68
CA ILE A 75 12.75 0.96 7.98
C ILE A 75 13.73 1.48 6.93
N PHE A 76 13.32 2.51 6.20
CA PHE A 76 14.19 3.21 5.28
C PHE A 76 15.00 4.25 6.04
N ASP A 77 16.32 4.09 6.06
CA ASP A 77 17.21 5.06 6.69
C ASP A 77 17.24 6.33 5.84
N ALA A 78 16.54 7.35 6.31
CA ALA A 78 16.38 8.61 5.61
C ALA A 78 17.48 9.62 5.96
N GLN A 79 18.42 9.29 6.87
CA GLN A 79 19.42 10.23 7.36
C GLN A 79 20.28 10.85 6.25
N ASP A 80 20.59 10.07 5.21
CA ASP A 80 21.40 10.52 4.07
C ASP A 80 20.59 11.29 3.01
N ILE A 81 19.26 11.33 3.13
CA ILE A 81 18.36 11.81 2.07
C ILE A 81 17.49 12.98 2.53
N CYS A 82 17.15 13.04 3.81
CA CYS A 82 16.27 14.04 4.39
C CYS A 82 16.71 14.46 5.79
N SER A 83 16.52 15.73 6.14
CA SER A 83 16.78 16.25 7.49
C SER A 83 15.65 15.96 8.48
N SER A 84 14.80 14.97 8.21
CA SER A 84 13.72 14.58 9.10
C SER A 84 14.27 13.75 10.26
N ASP A 85 13.68 13.93 11.43
CA ASP A 85 13.83 13.07 12.60
C ASP A 85 13.10 11.73 12.48
N TYR A 86 12.43 11.47 11.34
CA TYR A 86 11.69 10.24 11.07
C TYR A 86 12.31 9.42 9.93
N ASN A 87 12.33 8.11 10.15
CA ASN A 87 12.61 7.12 9.12
C ASN A 87 11.29 6.42 8.73
N PRO A 88 10.89 6.44 7.45
CA PRO A 88 9.64 5.83 7.04
C PRO A 88 9.70 4.30 7.14
N VAL A 89 8.56 3.71 7.54
CA VAL A 89 8.33 2.27 7.44
C VAL A 89 7.70 1.97 6.10
N ILE A 90 8.36 1.13 5.30
CA ILE A 90 7.88 0.71 3.99
C ILE A 90 7.48 -0.76 4.09
N THR A 91 6.22 -1.07 3.78
CA THR A 91 5.70 -2.44 3.70
C THR A 91 5.30 -2.76 2.28
N TYR A 92 5.84 -3.87 1.76
CA TYR A 92 5.46 -4.41 0.46
C TYR A 92 4.37 -5.45 0.60
N PHE A 93 3.38 -5.38 -0.30
CA PHE A 93 2.31 -6.35 -0.42
C PHE A 93 2.36 -7.01 -1.79
N ASP A 94 1.98 -8.28 -1.83
CA ASP A 94 1.75 -9.05 -3.04
C ASP A 94 0.53 -8.48 -3.80
N ASP A 95 0.71 -8.18 -5.08
CA ASP A 95 -0.31 -7.57 -5.94
C ASP A 95 -1.48 -8.51 -6.24
N SER A 96 -1.33 -9.83 -6.00
CA SER A 96 -2.41 -10.81 -6.09
C SER A 96 -3.60 -10.49 -5.19
N LEU A 97 -3.41 -9.70 -4.12
CA LEU A 97 -4.48 -9.08 -3.32
C LEU A 97 -5.53 -8.40 -4.20
N LEU A 98 -5.09 -7.67 -5.23
CA LEU A 98 -5.96 -6.93 -6.13
C LEU A 98 -6.88 -7.87 -6.93
N VAL A 99 -6.40 -9.07 -7.25
CA VAL A 99 -7.13 -10.11 -7.98
C VAL A 99 -8.01 -10.95 -7.06
N ALA A 100 -7.55 -11.26 -5.84
CA ALA A 100 -8.28 -12.03 -4.83
C ALA A 100 -9.58 -11.35 -4.36
N SER A 101 -9.67 -10.02 -4.51
CA SER A 101 -10.84 -9.22 -4.11
C SER A 101 -12.11 -9.46 -4.95
N ILE A 102 -11.99 -10.03 -6.16
CA ILE A 102 -13.15 -10.33 -7.01
C ILE A 102 -13.67 -11.72 -6.67
N LYS A 103 -14.72 -11.79 -5.85
CA LYS A 103 -15.46 -13.04 -5.59
C LYS A 103 -15.78 -13.74 -6.92
N VAL A 104 -15.27 -14.96 -7.10
CA VAL A 104 -15.44 -15.76 -8.33
C VAL A 104 -16.92 -15.88 -8.74
N ALA A 105 -17.83 -15.96 -7.77
CA ALA A 105 -19.27 -15.96 -8.02
C ALA A 105 -19.77 -14.66 -8.70
N ARG A 106 -19.30 -13.49 -8.25
CA ARG A 106 -19.63 -12.18 -8.84
C ARG A 106 -19.01 -12.04 -10.22
N ALA A 107 -17.78 -12.51 -10.42
CA ALA A 107 -17.15 -12.55 -11.75
C ALA A 107 -17.95 -13.43 -12.73
N LYS A 108 -18.38 -14.61 -12.29
CA LYS A 108 -19.22 -15.53 -13.07
C LYS A 108 -20.59 -14.94 -13.39
N GLN A 109 -21.26 -14.32 -12.40
CA GLN A 109 -22.56 -13.65 -12.59
C GLN A 109 -22.47 -12.52 -13.62
N LEU A 110 -21.38 -11.75 -13.60
CA LEU A 110 -21.15 -10.67 -14.55
C LEU A 110 -20.55 -11.15 -15.89
N GLN A 111 -20.40 -12.47 -16.10
CA GLN A 111 -19.71 -13.09 -17.23
C GLN A 111 -18.29 -12.54 -17.49
N ARG A 112 -17.66 -11.95 -16.47
CA ARG A 112 -16.31 -11.39 -16.54
C ARG A 112 -15.30 -12.53 -16.50
N ARG A 113 -15.10 -13.21 -17.64
CA ARG A 113 -14.08 -14.26 -17.82
C ARG A 113 -12.69 -13.70 -18.13
N THR A 114 -12.63 -12.40 -18.41
CA THR A 114 -11.43 -11.69 -18.81
C THR A 114 -11.23 -10.41 -17.99
N ARG A 115 -9.97 -9.95 -17.95
CA ARG A 115 -9.57 -8.66 -17.41
C ARG A 115 -8.67 -7.92 -18.38
N CYS A 116 -8.66 -6.60 -18.29
CA CYS A 116 -7.77 -5.73 -19.06
C CYS A 116 -6.49 -5.49 -18.26
N ILE A 117 -5.32 -5.62 -18.88
CA ILE A 117 -4.01 -5.28 -18.32
C ILE A 117 -3.40 -4.17 -19.18
N PHE A 118 -3.10 -3.02 -18.57
CA PHE A 118 -2.38 -1.93 -19.23
C PHE A 118 -0.88 -2.23 -19.29
N LYS A 119 -0.26 -1.99 -20.45
CA LYS A 119 1.15 -2.27 -20.69
C LYS A 119 1.99 -1.01 -20.48
N PHE A 120 2.20 -0.64 -19.22
CA PHE A 120 2.89 0.60 -18.84
C PHE A 120 4.31 0.72 -19.44
N ASP A 121 5.05 -0.39 -19.53
CA ASP A 121 6.41 -0.42 -20.10
C ASP A 121 6.46 -0.10 -21.61
N SER A 122 5.31 -0.16 -22.28
CA SER A 122 5.18 0.11 -23.72
C SER A 122 4.53 1.46 -24.04
N VAL A 123 4.20 2.25 -23.01
CA VAL A 123 3.50 3.54 -23.19
C VAL A 123 4.47 4.58 -23.72
N THR A 124 4.14 5.20 -24.84
CA THR A 124 4.91 6.31 -25.39
C THR A 124 4.59 7.63 -24.69
N ALA A 125 5.49 8.61 -24.78
CA ALA A 125 5.22 9.96 -24.26
C ALA A 125 3.93 10.57 -24.83
N GLN A 126 3.63 10.33 -26.12
CA GLN A 126 2.40 10.80 -26.75
C GLN A 126 1.14 10.14 -26.17
N GLN A 127 1.20 8.85 -25.82
CA GLN A 127 0.09 8.16 -25.17
C GLN A 127 -0.12 8.65 -23.74
N TRP A 128 0.95 8.98 -23.01
CA TRP A 128 0.86 9.62 -21.71
C TRP A 128 0.22 11.00 -21.79
N GLU A 129 0.63 11.82 -22.75
CA GLU A 129 0.03 13.14 -22.99
C GLU A 129 -1.46 13.04 -23.34
N SER A 130 -1.80 12.08 -24.22
CA SER A 130 -3.18 11.79 -24.57
C SER A 130 -4.01 11.34 -23.36
N PHE A 131 -3.45 10.48 -22.52
CA PHE A 131 -4.09 10.02 -21.28
C PHE A 131 -4.32 11.18 -20.30
N SER A 132 -3.32 12.05 -20.10
CA SER A 132 -3.43 13.22 -19.22
C SER A 132 -4.51 14.18 -19.72
N THR A 133 -4.42 14.58 -20.99
CA THR A 133 -5.40 15.48 -21.63
C THR A 133 -6.81 14.91 -21.55
N HIS A 134 -6.99 13.61 -21.79
CA HIS A 134 -8.30 12.98 -21.70
C HIS A 134 -8.81 12.90 -20.26
N THR A 135 -7.95 12.57 -19.30
CA THR A 135 -8.32 12.54 -17.87
C THR A 135 -8.77 13.92 -17.41
N ASP A 136 -8.02 14.97 -17.74
CA ASP A 136 -8.38 16.36 -17.40
C ASP A 136 -9.70 16.77 -18.03
N SER A 137 -9.92 16.43 -19.30
CA SER A 137 -11.18 16.73 -19.99
C SER A 137 -12.39 16.05 -19.36
N LEU A 138 -12.19 14.90 -18.70
CA LEU A 138 -13.23 14.19 -17.98
C LEU A 138 -13.47 14.78 -16.58
N CYS A 139 -12.50 15.46 -15.99
CA CYS A 139 -12.59 16.07 -14.66
C CYS A 139 -13.33 17.42 -14.71
N ASP A 140 -14.63 17.35 -14.84
CA ASP A 140 -15.57 18.46 -15.01
C ASP A 140 -15.98 19.20 -13.72
N ILE A 141 -15.54 18.73 -12.55
CA ILE A 141 -15.99 19.24 -11.25
C ILE A 141 -14.95 20.19 -10.66
N ARG A 142 -15.42 21.34 -10.16
CA ARG A 142 -14.57 22.32 -9.48
C ARG A 142 -13.98 21.71 -8.19
N PRO A 143 -12.69 21.95 -7.87
CA PRO A 143 -12.06 21.43 -6.65
C PRO A 143 -12.82 21.74 -5.35
N SER A 144 -13.44 22.92 -5.25
CA SER A 144 -14.25 23.31 -4.08
C SER A 144 -15.52 22.49 -3.91
N THR A 145 -16.09 21.97 -5.00
CA THR A 145 -17.27 21.09 -4.96
C THR A 145 -16.83 19.66 -4.69
N PHE A 146 -15.72 19.24 -5.29
CA PHE A 146 -15.15 17.92 -5.05
C PHE A 146 -14.79 17.72 -3.58
N SER A 147 -14.20 18.73 -2.92
CA SER A 147 -13.77 18.64 -1.52
C SER A 147 -14.92 18.51 -0.50
N THR A 148 -16.17 18.82 -0.88
CA THR A 148 -17.33 18.66 0.01
C THR A 148 -17.96 17.27 -0.05
N TRP A 149 -17.55 16.44 -1.01
CA TRP A 149 -18.10 15.10 -1.17
C TRP A 149 -17.57 14.13 -0.12
N HIS A 150 -18.35 13.07 0.13
CA HIS A 150 -17.89 11.95 0.94
C HIS A 150 -16.70 11.25 0.27
N ILE A 151 -15.73 10.76 1.05
CA ILE A 151 -14.49 10.14 0.55
C ILE A 151 -14.74 9.03 -0.49
N ASN A 152 -15.71 8.14 -0.23
CA ASN A 152 -16.05 7.08 -1.20
C ASN A 152 -16.54 7.65 -2.54
N GLN A 153 -17.26 8.77 -2.52
CA GLN A 153 -17.77 9.41 -3.73
C GLN A 153 -16.64 10.10 -4.50
N GLN A 154 -15.70 10.72 -3.78
CA GLN A 154 -14.46 11.26 -4.36
C GLN A 154 -13.64 10.15 -5.04
N CYS A 155 -13.44 9.03 -4.35
CA CYS A 155 -12.72 7.88 -4.89
C CYS A 155 -13.38 7.31 -6.15
N GLU A 156 -14.69 7.06 -6.12
CA GLU A 156 -15.42 6.53 -7.28
C GLU A 156 -15.40 7.50 -8.46
N TYR A 157 -15.54 8.81 -8.21
CA TYR A 157 -15.43 9.83 -9.25
C TYR A 157 -14.07 9.77 -9.95
N LEU A 158 -12.97 9.87 -9.20
CA LEU A 158 -11.62 9.83 -9.76
C LEU A 158 -11.34 8.50 -10.46
N HIS A 159 -11.64 7.38 -9.82
CA HIS A 159 -11.45 6.04 -10.36
C HIS A 159 -12.15 5.88 -11.71
N SER A 160 -13.42 6.30 -11.81
CA SER A 160 -14.19 6.18 -13.06
C SER A 160 -13.55 6.94 -14.23
N ARG A 161 -12.96 8.12 -13.99
CA ARG A 161 -12.36 8.95 -15.04
C ARG A 161 -10.99 8.46 -15.45
N ILE A 162 -10.16 8.10 -14.48
CA ILE A 162 -8.85 7.49 -14.71
C ILE A 162 -9.01 6.21 -15.55
N VAL A 163 -9.93 5.32 -15.16
CA VAL A 163 -10.18 4.08 -15.91
C VAL A 163 -10.72 4.36 -17.31
N LYS A 164 -11.62 5.33 -17.45
CA LYS A 164 -12.17 5.71 -18.77
C LYS A 164 -11.08 6.24 -19.69
N ALA A 165 -10.21 7.13 -19.21
CA ALA A 165 -9.08 7.66 -19.97
C ALA A 165 -8.01 6.62 -20.28
N ALA A 166 -7.71 5.74 -19.32
CA ALA A 166 -6.75 4.67 -19.53
C ALA A 166 -7.22 3.74 -20.67
N ASN A 167 -8.49 3.35 -20.68
CA ASN A 167 -9.05 2.49 -21.72
C ASN A 167 -9.01 3.12 -23.12
N THR A 168 -9.03 4.45 -23.24
CA THR A 168 -8.97 5.14 -24.53
C THR A 168 -7.56 5.41 -25.01
N SER A 169 -6.64 5.68 -24.09
CA SER A 169 -5.33 6.27 -24.42
C SER A 169 -4.14 5.32 -24.21
N LEU A 170 -4.28 4.31 -23.34
CA LEU A 170 -3.17 3.43 -22.97
C LEU A 170 -3.24 2.09 -23.71
N PRO A 171 -2.08 1.55 -24.15
CA PRO A 171 -2.01 0.20 -24.69
C PRO A 171 -2.39 -0.81 -23.62
N SER A 172 -3.24 -1.76 -23.98
CA SER A 172 -3.70 -2.80 -23.08
C SER A 172 -3.92 -4.14 -23.77
N VAL A 173 -3.99 -5.20 -22.98
CA VAL A 173 -4.34 -6.54 -23.43
C VAL A 173 -5.45 -7.12 -22.58
N THR A 174 -6.40 -7.77 -23.23
CA THR A 174 -7.44 -8.54 -22.56
C THR A 174 -6.93 -9.96 -22.32
N VAL A 175 -6.85 -10.36 -21.07
CA VAL A 175 -6.40 -11.71 -20.66
C VAL A 175 -7.50 -12.44 -19.91
N GLY A 176 -7.46 -13.77 -19.87
CA GLY A 176 -8.34 -14.54 -18.99
C GLY A 176 -8.03 -14.27 -17.51
N ASN A 177 -9.00 -14.41 -16.62
CA ASN A 177 -8.76 -14.18 -15.18
C ASN A 177 -7.74 -15.15 -14.56
N GLN A 178 -7.52 -16.31 -15.20
CA GLN A 178 -6.53 -17.32 -14.79
C GLN A 178 -5.11 -16.99 -15.31
N HIS A 179 -4.95 -15.90 -16.06
CA HIS A 179 -3.64 -15.44 -16.49
C HIS A 179 -2.82 -15.02 -15.26
N THR A 180 -1.68 -15.65 -15.06
CA THR A 180 -0.68 -15.24 -14.08
C THR A 180 0.33 -14.33 -14.79
N PRO A 181 0.53 -13.08 -14.34
CA PRO A 181 1.59 -12.24 -14.87
C PRO A 181 2.93 -12.95 -14.70
N THR A 182 3.76 -12.95 -15.74
CA THR A 182 5.13 -13.45 -15.60
C THR A 182 5.89 -12.46 -14.74
N MET A 183 6.54 -12.94 -13.69
CA MET A 183 7.35 -12.06 -12.86
C MET A 183 8.51 -11.51 -13.70
N PRO A 184 8.79 -10.19 -13.68
CA PRO A 184 9.97 -9.65 -14.32
C PRO A 184 11.22 -10.36 -13.79
N LYS A 185 12.13 -10.75 -14.68
CA LYS A 185 13.35 -11.53 -14.33
C LYS A 185 14.18 -10.86 -13.23
N ASP A 186 14.18 -9.55 -13.19
CA ASP A 186 14.93 -8.77 -12.20
C ASP A 186 14.35 -8.93 -10.78
N LEU A 187 13.06 -9.29 -10.67
CA LEU A 187 12.39 -9.59 -9.41
C LEU A 187 12.44 -11.08 -9.06
N GLU A 188 12.73 -11.98 -10.00
CA GLU A 188 12.95 -13.42 -9.75
C GLU A 188 14.13 -13.67 -8.82
N ALA A 189 15.20 -12.89 -8.96
CA ALA A 189 16.36 -12.96 -8.07
C ALA A 189 16.02 -12.64 -6.60
N LEU A 190 15.04 -11.75 -6.35
CA LEU A 190 14.65 -11.35 -4.99
C LEU A 190 13.80 -12.41 -4.27
N THR A 191 13.13 -13.30 -5.02
CA THR A 191 12.35 -14.39 -4.45
C THR A 191 13.15 -15.66 -4.16
N GLN A 192 14.35 -15.81 -4.73
CA GLN A 192 15.18 -17.03 -4.58
C GLN A 192 16.04 -17.06 -3.31
N HIS A 193 16.00 -16.01 -2.49
CA HIS A 193 16.78 -15.91 -1.25
C HIS A 193 16.00 -16.27 0.02
N TYR A 194 14.90 -17.02 -0.11
CA TYR A 194 14.19 -17.64 1.02
C TYR A 194 14.35 -19.16 1.02
#